data_AF-A0A7S0RFN4-F1
#
_entry.id   AF-A0A7S0RFN4-F1
#
_cell.length_a   1.000
_cell.length_b   1.000
_cell.length_c   1.000
_cell.angle_alpha   90.00
_cell.angle_beta   90.00
_cell.angle_gamma   90.00
#
_symmetry.space_group_name_H-M   'P 1'
#
loop_
_entity.id
_entity.type
_entity.pdbx_description
1 polymer ?
#
loop_
_entity_poly.entity_id
_entity_poly.type
_entity_poly.pdbx_seq_one_letter_code
_entity_poly.pdbx_strand_id
1 'polypeptide(L)'
;MSLPRAGALLLTVLLSVTVACAGGLPDIALLTREADLLMSQGRIEEAVAAYRRVVGADPSSAGARGNLGLLLVSLSEKKGKQGGMLRNSPELIEGVEHIRFALAGLPVSATKLLRQYASVALEHLAKSEEAVTMLREGVMQFPNDPDLWYSLGRHLDTVGELAAAIEAYRTSHALRPSATSLVRLSALKTFTHDDPDLAEMEALLPQIEGKDKAYLAFGIGKALDDIKDRERAFEMMKYANGLMHEISLRMVGGNPIPAFQMRYEQMAAVFKDAGFGNSMPTMDNSPIFIVGMPRSGSTLIEKILASHSQVFAAGEDTALTGVILKMTEEIGSRTNEL
;
A
#
# COMPACT_ATOMS: atom_id res chain seq x y z
N MET A 1 -3.88 46.70 -58.63
CA MET A 1 -3.63 45.46 -59.40
C MET A 1 -2.90 44.51 -58.47
N SER A 2 -3.65 43.60 -57.85
CA SER A 2 -3.70 42.16 -58.18
C SER A 2 -2.63 41.35 -57.46
N LEU A 3 -3.03 40.78 -56.31
CA LEU A 3 -2.45 39.59 -55.69
C LEU A 3 -2.49 38.41 -56.68
N PRO A 4 -1.62 37.40 -56.49
CA PRO A 4 -2.13 36.21 -55.81
C PRO A 4 -1.19 35.61 -54.75
N ARG A 5 -1.85 34.84 -53.88
CA ARG A 5 -1.38 34.06 -52.74
C ARG A 5 -0.43 32.92 -53.16
N ALA A 6 0.54 32.60 -52.31
CA ALA A 6 1.11 31.25 -52.19
C ALA A 6 1.36 30.94 -50.71
N GLY A 7 0.75 29.86 -50.23
CA GLY A 7 0.71 29.48 -48.83
C GLY A 7 2.04 28.90 -48.34
N ALA A 8 2.43 29.30 -47.13
CA ALA A 8 3.47 28.62 -46.36
C ALA A 8 2.88 27.34 -45.78
N LEU A 9 3.10 26.21 -46.46
CA LEU A 9 2.98 24.88 -45.87
C LEU A 9 4.17 24.72 -44.91
N LEU A 10 3.92 24.78 -43.60
CA LEU A 10 4.87 24.33 -42.59
C LEU A 10 4.97 22.80 -42.70
N LEU A 11 5.95 22.33 -43.45
CA LEU A 11 6.36 20.93 -43.47
C LEU A 11 7.16 20.69 -42.18
N THR A 12 6.48 20.33 -41.09
CA THR A 12 7.13 19.79 -39.89
C THR A 12 7.67 18.41 -40.25
N VAL A 13 8.91 18.37 -40.73
CA VAL A 13 9.70 17.15 -40.80
C VAL A 13 9.99 16.76 -39.34
N LEU A 14 9.19 15.82 -38.82
CA LEU A 14 9.53 15.05 -37.63
C LEU A 14 10.83 14.31 -37.92
N LEU A 15 11.95 14.91 -37.50
CA LEU A 15 13.23 14.23 -37.40
C LEU A 15 13.04 13.13 -36.35
N SER A 16 12.74 11.92 -36.81
CA SER A 16 12.91 10.72 -36.01
C SER A 16 14.39 10.63 -35.66
N VAL A 17 14.73 10.89 -34.40
CA VAL A 17 16.04 10.58 -33.84
C VAL A 17 16.13 9.06 -33.74
N THR A 18 16.39 8.41 -34.88
CA THR A 18 17.02 7.10 -34.90
C THR A 18 18.49 7.32 -34.58
N VAL A 19 18.86 7.20 -33.31
CA VAL A 19 20.24 6.88 -32.95
C VAL A 19 20.49 5.47 -33.48
N ALA A 20 21.00 5.39 -34.71
CA ALA A 20 21.62 4.20 -35.24
C ALA A 20 22.93 3.99 -34.48
N CYS A 21 22.87 3.34 -33.32
CA CYS A 21 24.05 2.70 -32.75
C CYS A 21 24.44 1.57 -33.70
N ALA A 22 25.55 1.74 -34.39
CA ALA A 22 26.27 0.67 -35.08
C ALA A 22 26.81 -0.32 -34.03
N GLY A 23 25.95 -1.22 -33.59
CA GLY A 23 26.26 -2.42 -32.82
C GLY A 23 25.21 -3.44 -33.22
N GLY A 24 25.58 -4.70 -33.45
CA GLY A 24 24.61 -5.76 -33.70
C GLY A 24 23.48 -5.71 -32.68
N LEU A 25 22.28 -6.14 -33.07
CA LEU A 25 21.13 -6.25 -32.15
C LEU A 25 21.65 -6.76 -30.80
N PRO A 26 21.48 -5.98 -29.71
CA PRO A 26 22.06 -6.35 -28.45
C PRO A 26 21.56 -7.75 -28.10
N ASP A 27 22.49 -8.65 -27.77
CA ASP A 27 22.14 -10.02 -27.45
C ASP A 27 21.13 -9.99 -26.29
N ILE A 28 19.87 -10.30 -26.61
CA ILE A 28 18.75 -10.25 -25.65
C ILE A 28 19.06 -11.15 -24.47
N ALA A 29 19.76 -12.27 -24.68
CA ALA A 29 20.18 -13.16 -23.60
C ALA A 29 21.21 -12.50 -22.68
N LEU A 30 22.15 -11.72 -23.24
CA LEU A 30 23.11 -10.95 -22.44
C LEU A 30 22.43 -9.84 -21.65
N LEU A 31 21.52 -9.08 -22.28
CA LEU A 31 20.73 -8.04 -21.60
C LEU A 31 19.86 -8.63 -20.48
N THR A 32 19.27 -9.79 -20.71
CA THR A 32 18.45 -10.48 -19.70
C THR A 32 19.32 -10.93 -18.53
N ARG A 33 20.50 -11.52 -18.78
CA ARG A 33 21.44 -11.91 -17.71
C ARG A 33 21.94 -10.72 -16.90
N GLU A 34 22.22 -9.59 -17.56
CA GLU A 34 22.60 -8.34 -16.89
C GLU A 34 21.47 -7.86 -15.96
N ALA A 35 20.23 -7.84 -16.46
CA ALA A 35 19.06 -7.43 -15.70
C ALA A 35 18.81 -8.36 -14.50
N ASP A 36 18.90 -9.67 -14.69
CA ASP A 36 18.76 -10.68 -13.64
C ASP A 36 19.84 -10.52 -12.56
N LEU A 37 21.09 -10.24 -12.96
CA LEU A 37 22.19 -10.00 -12.03
C LEU A 37 21.95 -8.74 -11.19
N LEU A 38 21.58 -7.63 -11.82
CA LEU A 38 21.26 -6.37 -11.12
C LEU A 38 20.09 -6.56 -10.14
N MET A 39 19.07 -7.30 -10.55
CA MET A 39 17.95 -7.68 -9.69
C MET A 39 18.43 -8.50 -8.48
N SER A 40 19.27 -9.51 -8.68
CA SER A 40 19.81 -10.34 -7.60
C SER A 40 20.68 -9.56 -6.59
N GLN A 41 21.30 -8.47 -7.05
CA GLN A 41 22.10 -7.54 -6.23
C GLN A 41 21.26 -6.50 -5.49
N GLY A 42 19.93 -6.47 -5.71
CA GLY A 42 19.05 -5.47 -5.12
C GLY A 42 19.20 -4.06 -5.72
N ARG A 43 19.87 -3.93 -6.87
CA ARG A 43 20.07 -2.66 -7.59
C ARG A 43 18.83 -2.37 -8.44
N ILE A 44 17.70 -2.11 -7.77
CA ILE A 44 16.36 -2.06 -8.36
C ILE A 44 16.27 -1.05 -9.52
N GLU A 45 16.77 0.17 -9.32
CA GLU A 45 16.71 1.25 -10.30
C GLU A 45 17.47 0.89 -11.60
N GLU A 46 18.62 0.23 -11.45
CA GLU A 46 19.44 -0.23 -12.58
C GLU A 46 18.85 -1.46 -13.26
N ALA A 47 18.27 -2.38 -12.48
CA ALA A 47 17.55 -3.53 -12.99
C ALA A 47 16.33 -3.09 -13.82
N VAL A 48 15.58 -2.07 -13.39
CA VAL A 48 14.48 -1.47 -14.17
C VAL A 48 15.00 -0.92 -15.50
N ALA A 49 16.11 -0.18 -15.50
CA ALA A 49 16.70 0.34 -16.73
C ALA A 49 17.17 -0.79 -17.68
N ALA A 50 17.75 -1.87 -17.15
CA ALA A 50 18.14 -3.04 -17.92
C ALA A 50 16.93 -3.79 -18.50
N TYR A 51 15.89 -4.05 -17.71
CA TYR A 51 14.68 -4.70 -18.21
C TYR A 51 13.89 -3.84 -19.21
N ARG A 52 13.90 -2.51 -19.10
CA ARG A 52 13.34 -1.64 -20.15
C ARG A 52 14.08 -1.82 -21.49
N ARG A 53 15.40 -2.02 -21.47
CA ARG A 53 16.16 -2.37 -22.69
C ARG A 53 15.75 -3.74 -23.23
N VAL A 54 15.57 -4.74 -22.36
CA VAL A 54 15.09 -6.07 -22.75
C VAL A 54 13.70 -5.99 -23.41
N VAL A 55 12.75 -5.30 -22.79
CA VAL A 55 11.39 -5.12 -23.32
C VAL A 55 11.38 -4.27 -24.59
N GLY A 56 12.31 -3.31 -24.73
CA GLY A 56 12.48 -2.56 -25.96
C GLY A 56 13.00 -3.42 -27.13
N ALA A 57 13.86 -4.41 -26.83
CA ALA A 57 14.41 -5.34 -27.83
C ALA A 57 13.45 -6.50 -28.16
N ASP A 58 12.71 -7.01 -27.17
CA ASP A 58 11.62 -7.96 -27.35
C ASP A 58 10.36 -7.51 -26.59
N PRO A 59 9.49 -6.73 -27.27
CA PRO A 59 8.24 -6.27 -26.68
C PRO A 59 7.23 -7.39 -26.41
N SER A 60 7.43 -8.61 -26.91
CA SER A 60 6.49 -9.73 -26.74
C SER A 60 6.83 -10.63 -25.55
N SER A 61 8.03 -10.46 -24.96
CA SER A 61 8.48 -11.27 -23.83
C SER A 61 7.62 -11.06 -22.58
N ALA A 62 6.71 -12.00 -22.32
CA ALA A 62 5.88 -12.02 -21.11
C ALA A 62 6.74 -12.09 -19.84
N GLY A 63 7.83 -12.86 -19.85
CA GLY A 63 8.75 -12.97 -18.72
C GLY A 63 9.48 -11.66 -18.40
N ALA A 64 10.04 -10.98 -19.41
CA ALA A 64 10.74 -9.71 -19.21
C ALA A 64 9.78 -8.60 -18.75
N ARG A 65 8.56 -8.55 -19.32
CA ARG A 65 7.52 -7.62 -18.86
C ARG A 65 7.07 -7.94 -17.43
N GLY A 66 6.91 -9.20 -17.07
CA GLY A 66 6.57 -9.60 -15.70
C GLY A 66 7.62 -9.11 -14.70
N ASN A 67 8.90 -9.35 -14.98
CA ASN A 67 10.00 -8.89 -14.11
C ASN A 67 10.09 -7.37 -14.03
N LEU A 68 9.98 -6.67 -15.17
CA LEU A 68 9.95 -5.21 -15.22
C LEU A 68 8.78 -4.66 -14.38
N GLY A 69 7.60 -5.25 -14.53
CA GLY A 69 6.41 -4.86 -13.80
C GLY A 69 6.55 -5.00 -12.29
N LEU A 70 7.06 -6.13 -11.81
CA LEU A 70 7.35 -6.34 -10.38
C LEU A 70 8.36 -5.33 -9.82
N LEU A 71 9.42 -5.05 -10.57
CA LEU A 71 10.46 -4.10 -10.16
C LEU A 71 9.94 -2.66 -10.10
N LEU A 72 9.11 -2.26 -11.06
CA LEU A 72 8.49 -0.93 -11.09
C LEU A 72 7.55 -0.71 -9.91
N VAL A 73 6.75 -1.73 -9.55
CA VAL A 73 5.90 -1.69 -8.35
C VAL A 73 6.76 -1.57 -7.09
N SER A 74 7.79 -2.39 -6.95
CA SER A 74 8.70 -2.35 -5.80
C SER A 74 9.42 -1.00 -5.67
N LEU A 75 9.82 -0.40 -6.80
CA LEU A 75 10.42 0.92 -6.85
C LEU A 75 9.44 2.01 -6.39
N SER A 76 8.19 1.94 -6.85
CA SER A 76 7.12 2.86 -6.42
C SER A 76 6.86 2.76 -4.91
N GLU A 77 6.74 1.54 -4.37
CA GLU A 77 6.54 1.31 -2.93
C GLU A 77 7.67 1.90 -2.08
N LYS A 78 8.92 1.75 -2.51
CA LYS A 78 10.10 2.30 -1.84
C LYS A 78 10.07 3.83 -1.83
N LYS A 79 9.71 4.47 -2.95
CA LYS A 79 9.56 5.93 -3.06
C LYS A 79 8.39 6.46 -2.20
N GLY A 80 7.26 5.75 -2.17
CA GLY A 80 6.11 6.14 -1.34
C GLY A 80 6.40 6.11 0.16
N LYS A 81 7.15 5.11 0.63
CA LYS A 81 7.62 5.04 2.04
C LYS A 81 8.54 6.21 2.43
N GLN A 82 9.12 6.93 1.47
CA GLN A 82 9.97 8.11 1.69
C GLN A 82 9.20 9.44 1.66
N GLY A 83 7.85 9.41 1.70
CA GLY A 83 7.01 10.60 1.82
C GLY A 83 6.19 10.97 0.58
N GLY A 84 6.14 10.09 -0.44
CA GLY A 84 5.33 10.30 -1.65
C GLY A 84 3.93 9.68 -1.58
N MET A 85 2.95 10.29 -2.27
CA MET A 85 1.68 9.63 -2.55
C MET A 85 1.91 8.44 -3.50
N LEU A 86 1.62 7.23 -3.05
CA LEU A 86 1.73 6.00 -3.85
C LEU A 86 0.73 5.96 -5.00
N ARG A 87 -0.47 6.53 -4.79
CA ARG A 87 -1.54 6.57 -5.79
C ARG A 87 -1.10 7.37 -7.01
N ASN A 88 -1.20 6.76 -8.19
CA ASN A 88 -0.91 7.35 -9.50
C ASN A 88 0.55 7.68 -9.80
N SER A 89 1.52 7.07 -9.12
CA SER A 89 2.92 7.20 -9.56
C SER A 89 3.11 6.60 -10.97
N PRO A 90 3.89 7.25 -11.87
CA PRO A 90 4.11 6.76 -13.23
C PRO A 90 4.66 5.34 -13.28
N GLU A 91 5.58 5.00 -12.38
CA GLU A 91 6.18 3.67 -12.30
C GLU A 91 5.15 2.61 -11.89
N LEU A 92 4.21 2.94 -11.00
CA LEU A 92 3.15 2.00 -10.61
C LEU A 92 2.21 1.72 -11.78
N ILE A 93 1.82 2.76 -12.53
CA ILE A 93 0.94 2.63 -13.70
C ILE A 93 1.63 1.79 -14.79
N GLU A 94 2.88 2.11 -15.11
CA GLU A 94 3.69 1.34 -16.07
C GLU A 94 3.86 -0.11 -15.61
N GLY A 95 4.17 -0.31 -14.33
CA GLY A 95 4.39 -1.64 -13.76
C GLY A 95 3.17 -2.53 -13.88
N VAL A 96 1.98 -2.00 -13.59
CA VAL A 96 0.70 -2.73 -13.70
C VAL A 96 0.40 -3.14 -15.13
N GLU A 97 0.61 -2.27 -16.11
CA GLU A 97 0.39 -2.62 -17.52
C GLU A 97 1.32 -3.74 -17.98
N HIS A 98 2.58 -3.73 -17.53
CA HIS A 98 3.52 -4.82 -17.80
C HIS A 98 3.12 -6.14 -17.14
N ILE A 99 2.66 -6.10 -15.88
CA ILE A 99 2.17 -7.31 -15.19
C ILE A 99 0.92 -7.84 -15.91
N ARG A 100 -0.04 -6.98 -16.25
CA ARG A 100 -1.26 -7.36 -16.97
C ARG A 100 -0.95 -8.02 -18.32
N PHE A 101 0.00 -7.47 -19.08
CA PHE A 101 0.46 -8.09 -20.32
C PHE A 101 1.06 -9.47 -20.07
N ALA A 102 1.94 -9.60 -19.06
CA ALA A 102 2.58 -10.86 -18.74
C ALA A 102 1.55 -11.93 -18.32
N LEU A 103 0.49 -11.53 -17.61
CA LEU A 103 -0.62 -12.40 -17.22
C LEU A 103 -1.48 -12.87 -18.41
N ALA A 104 -1.54 -12.10 -19.50
CA ALA A 104 -2.28 -12.52 -20.71
C ALA A 104 -1.59 -13.64 -21.51
N GLY A 105 -0.31 -13.93 -21.25
CA GLY A 105 0.51 -14.89 -22.01
C GLY A 105 0.99 -16.13 -21.24
N LEU A 106 0.38 -16.47 -20.10
CA LEU A 106 0.99 -17.37 -19.10
C LEU A 106 1.27 -18.81 -19.57
N PRO A 107 2.42 -19.36 -19.13
CA PRO A 107 2.38 -20.53 -18.26
C PRO A 107 3.21 -20.39 -16.95
N VAL A 108 2.65 -21.00 -15.89
CA VAL A 108 3.21 -21.51 -14.61
C VAL A 108 3.94 -20.55 -13.64
N SER A 109 4.63 -19.48 -14.06
CA SER A 109 5.15 -18.44 -13.13
C SER A 109 4.07 -17.40 -12.71
N ALA A 110 2.82 -17.70 -13.06
CA ALA A 110 1.65 -16.83 -12.97
C ALA A 110 1.31 -16.37 -11.57
N THR A 111 1.52 -17.21 -10.55
CA THR A 111 0.83 -17.00 -9.26
C THR A 111 1.41 -15.83 -8.48
N LYS A 112 2.74 -15.62 -8.51
CA LYS A 112 3.37 -14.45 -7.90
C LYS A 112 2.97 -13.16 -8.61
N LEU A 113 3.01 -13.15 -9.95
CA LEU A 113 2.61 -11.99 -10.76
C LEU A 113 1.14 -11.64 -10.55
N LEU A 114 0.27 -12.65 -10.51
CA LEU A 114 -1.16 -12.49 -10.30
C LEU A 114 -1.47 -11.90 -8.92
N ARG A 115 -0.81 -12.39 -7.86
CA ARG A 115 -0.95 -11.81 -6.51
C ARG A 115 -0.49 -10.37 -6.45
N GLN A 116 0.64 -10.05 -7.09
CA GLN A 116 1.14 -8.68 -7.10
C GLN A 116 0.18 -7.76 -7.86
N TYR A 117 -0.29 -8.17 -9.04
CA TYR A 117 -1.28 -7.41 -9.80
C TYR A 117 -2.52 -7.10 -8.96
N ALA A 118 -3.09 -8.15 -8.36
CA ALA A 118 -4.30 -8.02 -7.58
C ALA A 118 -4.11 -7.04 -6.40
N SER A 119 -2.99 -7.15 -5.68
CA SER A 119 -2.67 -6.24 -4.58
C SER A 119 -2.63 -4.78 -5.03
N VAL A 120 -1.95 -4.48 -6.13
CA VAL A 120 -1.83 -3.12 -6.66
C VAL A 120 -3.17 -2.61 -7.19
N ALA A 121 -3.90 -3.45 -7.91
CA ALA A 121 -5.22 -3.13 -8.45
C ALA A 121 -6.22 -2.75 -7.35
N LEU A 122 -6.17 -3.47 -6.21
CA LEU A 122 -6.97 -3.20 -5.03
C LEU A 122 -6.56 -1.90 -4.32
N GLU A 123 -5.26 -1.74 -4.03
CA GLU A 123 -4.78 -0.68 -3.14
C GLU A 123 -4.69 0.70 -3.83
N HIS A 124 -4.45 0.71 -5.15
CA HIS A 124 -4.04 1.92 -5.84
C HIS A 124 -4.87 2.31 -7.06
N LEU A 125 -5.57 1.37 -7.69
CA LEU A 125 -6.22 1.62 -8.98
C LEU A 125 -7.76 1.57 -8.94
N ALA A 126 -8.37 1.35 -7.78
CA ALA A 126 -9.81 1.16 -7.63
C ALA A 126 -10.38 0.06 -8.57
N LYS A 127 -9.56 -0.94 -8.91
CA LYS A 127 -9.88 -2.07 -9.79
C LYS A 127 -10.09 -3.35 -8.98
N SER A 128 -10.87 -3.27 -7.91
CA SER A 128 -11.07 -4.38 -6.97
C SER A 128 -11.80 -5.58 -7.60
N GLU A 129 -12.81 -5.34 -8.43
CA GLU A 129 -13.58 -6.41 -9.10
C GLU A 129 -12.76 -7.17 -10.15
N GLU A 130 -11.94 -6.45 -10.94
CA GLU A 130 -11.03 -7.05 -11.91
C GLU A 130 -10.01 -7.96 -11.20
N ALA A 131 -9.44 -7.49 -10.08
CA ALA A 131 -8.52 -8.27 -9.26
C ALA A 131 -9.16 -9.57 -8.73
N VAL A 132 -10.40 -9.50 -8.24
CA VAL A 132 -11.15 -10.68 -7.78
C VAL A 132 -11.37 -11.67 -8.93
N THR A 133 -11.78 -11.18 -10.10
CA THR A 133 -12.01 -12.02 -11.29
C THR A 133 -10.74 -12.80 -11.67
N MET A 134 -9.61 -12.10 -11.77
CA MET A 134 -8.34 -12.75 -12.12
C MET A 134 -7.87 -13.73 -11.04
N LEU A 135 -8.09 -13.43 -9.75
CA LEU A 135 -7.76 -14.35 -8.66
C LEU A 135 -8.65 -15.60 -8.67
N ARG A 136 -9.94 -15.47 -9.03
CA ARG A 136 -10.84 -16.62 -9.21
C ARG A 136 -10.35 -17.54 -10.34
N GLU A 137 -9.97 -16.97 -11.48
CA GLU A 137 -9.35 -17.75 -12.57
C GLU A 137 -8.02 -18.38 -12.14
N GLY A 138 -7.22 -17.66 -11.36
CA GLY A 138 -5.95 -18.12 -10.83
C GLY A 138 -6.08 -19.37 -9.95
N VAL A 139 -7.03 -19.36 -9.00
CA VAL A 139 -7.26 -20.52 -8.13
C VAL A 139 -7.88 -21.71 -8.90
N MET A 140 -8.56 -21.47 -10.02
CA MET A 140 -9.02 -22.57 -10.89
C MET A 140 -7.86 -23.24 -11.64
N GLN A 141 -6.86 -22.46 -12.07
CA GLN A 141 -5.68 -22.98 -12.77
C GLN A 141 -4.66 -23.60 -11.81
N PHE A 142 -4.53 -23.05 -10.61
CA PHE A 142 -3.57 -23.46 -9.59
C PHE A 142 -4.26 -23.72 -8.25
N PRO A 143 -5.15 -24.73 -8.17
CA PRO A 143 -5.98 -24.97 -6.99
C PRO A 143 -5.20 -25.37 -5.74
N ASN A 144 -3.95 -25.79 -5.88
CA ASN A 144 -3.09 -26.18 -4.77
C ASN A 144 -2.11 -25.07 -4.34
N ASP A 145 -2.25 -23.84 -4.84
CA ASP A 145 -1.46 -22.69 -4.37
C ASP A 145 -2.19 -21.97 -3.22
N PRO A 146 -1.85 -22.24 -1.94
CA PRO A 146 -2.46 -21.57 -0.79
C PRO A 146 -2.31 -20.05 -0.80
N ASP A 147 -1.25 -19.49 -1.40
CA ASP A 147 -1.06 -18.03 -1.39
C ASP A 147 -2.06 -17.33 -2.32
N LEU A 148 -2.49 -18.00 -3.40
CA LEU A 148 -3.56 -17.52 -4.26
C LEU A 148 -4.89 -17.54 -3.53
N TRP A 149 -5.20 -18.61 -2.81
CA TRP A 149 -6.40 -18.70 -1.99
C TRP A 149 -6.43 -17.62 -0.89
N TYR A 150 -5.30 -17.39 -0.20
CA TYR A 150 -5.20 -16.31 0.78
C TYR A 150 -5.43 -14.95 0.13
N SER A 151 -4.82 -14.72 -1.03
CA SER A 151 -4.97 -13.48 -1.78
C SER A 151 -6.42 -13.29 -2.23
N LEU A 152 -7.08 -14.32 -2.77
CA LEU A 152 -8.50 -14.29 -3.11
C LEU A 152 -9.36 -13.93 -1.90
N GLY A 153 -9.14 -14.58 -0.75
CA GLY A 153 -9.84 -14.27 0.50
C GLY A 153 -9.72 -12.81 0.91
N ARG A 154 -8.51 -12.23 0.83
CA ARG A 154 -8.25 -10.82 1.14
C ARG A 154 -9.03 -9.86 0.24
N HIS A 155 -9.11 -10.16 -1.05
CA HIS A 155 -9.79 -9.27 -1.99
C HIS A 155 -11.31 -9.41 -1.87
N LEU A 156 -11.82 -10.62 -1.67
CA LEU A 156 -13.25 -10.89 -1.41
C LEU A 156 -13.74 -10.19 -0.14
N ASP A 157 -12.95 -10.24 0.94
CA ASP A 157 -13.20 -9.50 2.18
C ASP A 157 -13.33 -7.99 1.90
N THR A 158 -12.38 -7.43 1.14
CA THR A 158 -12.36 -5.99 0.82
C THR A 158 -13.56 -5.54 -0.02
N VAL A 159 -14.07 -6.40 -0.93
CA VAL A 159 -15.27 -6.09 -1.74
C VAL A 159 -16.59 -6.48 -1.05
N GLY A 160 -16.52 -7.04 0.16
CA GLY A 160 -17.69 -7.42 0.96
C GLY A 160 -18.31 -8.79 0.64
N GLU A 161 -17.66 -9.62 -0.17
CA GLU A 161 -18.07 -11.01 -0.45
C GLU A 161 -17.63 -11.96 0.69
N LEU A 162 -18.14 -11.71 1.90
CA LEU A 162 -17.63 -12.31 3.14
C LEU A 162 -17.69 -13.84 3.16
N ALA A 163 -18.78 -14.45 2.69
CA ALA A 163 -18.92 -15.91 2.67
C ALA A 163 -17.86 -16.57 1.78
N ALA A 164 -17.61 -16.00 0.60
CA ALA A 164 -16.58 -16.49 -0.30
C ALA A 164 -15.17 -16.23 0.25
N ALA A 165 -14.96 -15.12 0.96
CA ALA A 165 -13.69 -14.82 1.63
C ALA A 165 -13.36 -15.88 2.69
N ILE A 166 -14.34 -16.26 3.52
CA ILE A 166 -14.20 -17.31 4.53
C ILE A 166 -13.76 -18.64 3.90
N GLU A 167 -14.43 -19.07 2.83
CA GLU A 167 -14.08 -20.32 2.14
C GLU A 167 -12.68 -20.28 1.51
N ALA A 168 -12.28 -19.13 0.96
CA ALA A 168 -10.95 -18.95 0.40
C ALA A 168 -9.86 -19.01 1.50
N TYR A 169 -10.07 -18.36 2.64
CA TYR A 169 -9.13 -18.45 3.77
C TYR A 169 -9.05 -19.85 4.37
N ARG A 170 -10.18 -20.56 4.48
CA ARG A 170 -10.21 -21.98 4.89
C ARG A 170 -9.42 -22.86 3.95
N THR A 171 -9.61 -22.70 2.65
CA THR A 171 -8.89 -23.48 1.62
C THR A 171 -7.39 -23.20 1.68
N SER A 172 -7.00 -21.93 1.80
CA SER A 172 -5.60 -21.52 2.02
C SER A 172 -4.99 -22.21 3.24
N HIS A 173 -5.70 -22.18 4.38
CA HIS A 173 -5.25 -22.78 5.63
C HIS A 173 -5.17 -24.32 5.57
N ALA A 174 -6.12 -24.97 4.92
CA ALA A 174 -6.11 -26.42 4.73
C ALA A 174 -4.93 -26.89 3.86
N LEU A 175 -4.56 -26.11 2.84
CA LEU A 175 -3.40 -26.38 1.99
C LEU A 175 -2.07 -26.10 2.70
N ARG A 176 -2.02 -25.04 3.51
CA ARG A 176 -0.86 -24.70 4.34
C ARG A 176 -1.32 -24.03 5.64
N PRO A 177 -1.25 -24.75 6.78
CA PRO A 177 -1.63 -24.18 8.07
C PRO A 177 -0.88 -22.87 8.35
N SER A 178 -1.64 -21.80 8.66
CA SER A 178 -1.10 -20.46 8.80
C SER A 178 -1.91 -19.65 9.80
N ALA A 179 -1.22 -19.10 10.80
CA ALA A 179 -1.81 -18.17 11.78
C ALA A 179 -2.52 -17.00 11.10
N THR A 180 -1.96 -16.47 10.01
CA THR A 180 -2.54 -15.36 9.24
C THR A 180 -3.93 -15.67 8.69
N SER A 181 -4.16 -16.89 8.17
CA SER A 181 -5.46 -17.29 7.64
C SER A 181 -6.49 -17.41 8.77
N LEU A 182 -6.11 -18.02 9.89
CA LEU A 182 -6.96 -18.15 11.08
C LEU A 182 -7.35 -16.78 11.67
N VAL A 183 -6.40 -15.83 11.73
CA VAL A 183 -6.69 -14.46 12.17
C VAL A 183 -7.71 -13.80 11.26
N ARG A 184 -7.58 -13.93 9.93
CA ARG A 184 -8.55 -13.39 8.99
C ARG A 184 -9.92 -14.04 9.16
N LEU A 185 -9.99 -15.37 9.28
CA LEU A 185 -11.23 -16.08 9.56
C LEU A 185 -11.89 -15.56 10.84
N SER A 186 -11.10 -15.36 11.90
CA SER A 186 -11.63 -14.90 13.18
C SER A 186 -12.34 -13.55 13.09
N ALA A 187 -11.86 -12.66 12.22
CA ALA A 187 -12.45 -11.34 12.01
C ALA A 187 -13.77 -11.38 11.22
N LEU A 188 -14.02 -12.42 10.42
CA LEU A 188 -15.14 -12.48 9.47
C LEU A 188 -16.33 -13.34 9.91
N LYS A 189 -16.15 -14.21 10.91
CA LYS A 189 -17.23 -15.08 11.42
C LYS A 189 -17.54 -14.82 12.88
N THR A 190 -18.65 -15.32 13.39
CA THR A 190 -18.96 -15.36 14.84
C THR A 190 -18.65 -16.75 15.39
N PHE A 191 -17.95 -16.84 16.52
CA PHE A 191 -17.59 -18.12 17.14
C PHE A 191 -18.70 -18.69 18.02
N THR A 192 -18.67 -20.01 18.18
CA THR A 192 -19.49 -20.76 19.12
C THR A 192 -18.58 -21.53 20.09
N HIS A 193 -19.12 -22.04 21.20
CA HIS A 193 -18.32 -22.70 22.24
C HIS A 193 -17.51 -23.90 21.71
N ASP A 194 -18.04 -24.65 20.75
CA ASP A 194 -17.42 -25.87 20.20
C ASP A 194 -16.77 -25.63 18.82
N ASP A 195 -16.44 -24.37 18.51
CA ASP A 195 -15.86 -24.03 17.21
C ASP A 195 -14.42 -24.57 17.08
N PRO A 196 -14.14 -25.43 16.09
CA PRO A 196 -12.83 -26.08 15.95
C PRO A 196 -11.72 -25.08 15.63
N ASP A 197 -12.02 -23.95 15.00
CA ASP A 197 -11.02 -22.94 14.66
C ASP A 197 -10.49 -22.26 15.95
N LEU A 198 -11.31 -22.11 17.00
CA LEU A 198 -10.84 -21.60 18.29
C LEU A 198 -9.84 -22.56 18.94
N ALA A 199 -10.18 -23.85 18.99
CA ALA A 199 -9.27 -24.86 19.53
C ALA A 199 -7.94 -24.92 18.74
N GLU A 200 -8.01 -24.79 17.42
CA GLU A 200 -6.81 -24.74 16.57
C GLU A 200 -5.96 -23.49 16.84
N MET A 201 -6.58 -22.31 16.93
CA MET A 201 -5.86 -21.08 17.27
C MET A 201 -5.16 -21.18 18.62
N GLU A 202 -5.82 -21.72 19.65
CA GLU A 202 -5.23 -21.93 20.97
C GLU A 202 -4.05 -22.93 20.94
N ALA A 203 -4.16 -24.00 20.14
CA ALA A 203 -3.09 -24.98 19.97
C ALA A 203 -1.88 -24.42 19.19
N LEU A 204 -2.11 -23.50 18.26
CA LEU A 204 -1.06 -22.88 17.44
C LEU A 204 -0.32 -21.76 18.18
N LEU A 205 -1.00 -21.01 19.06
CA LEU A 205 -0.44 -19.86 19.78
C LEU A 205 0.93 -20.12 20.45
N PRO A 206 1.17 -21.23 21.18
CA PRO A 206 2.47 -21.47 21.80
C PRO A 206 3.59 -21.78 20.79
N GLN A 207 3.26 -22.13 19.55
CA GLN A 207 4.21 -22.60 18.53
C GLN A 207 4.77 -21.47 17.65
N ILE A 208 4.20 -20.27 17.76
CA ILE A 208 4.57 -19.12 16.93
C ILE A 208 5.12 -17.97 17.78
N GLU A 209 5.84 -17.07 17.13
CA GLU A 209 6.49 -15.90 17.74
C GLU A 209 6.25 -14.62 16.92
N GLY A 210 6.74 -13.49 17.44
CA GLY A 210 6.68 -12.22 16.74
C GLY A 210 5.26 -11.68 16.55
N LYS A 211 5.05 -10.93 15.46
CA LYS A 211 3.78 -10.26 15.17
C LYS A 211 2.63 -11.24 14.97
N ASP A 212 2.90 -12.39 14.37
CA ASP A 212 1.88 -13.39 14.09
C ASP A 212 1.29 -13.96 15.39
N LYS A 213 2.13 -14.13 16.43
CA LYS A 213 1.66 -14.50 17.77
C LYS A 213 0.71 -13.47 18.36
N ALA A 214 1.07 -12.18 18.25
CA ALA A 214 0.23 -11.11 18.76
C ALA A 214 -1.11 -11.03 18.01
N TYR A 215 -1.09 -11.16 16.68
CA TYR A 215 -2.31 -11.17 15.87
C TYR A 215 -3.20 -12.38 16.15
N LEU A 216 -2.62 -13.57 16.32
CA LEU A 216 -3.37 -14.76 16.70
C LEU A 216 -4.01 -14.61 18.08
N ALA A 217 -3.30 -14.03 19.06
CA ALA A 217 -3.86 -13.72 20.36
C ALA A 217 -5.05 -12.75 20.28
N PHE A 218 -5.00 -11.71 19.44
CA PHE A 218 -6.18 -10.87 19.19
C PHE A 218 -7.36 -11.66 18.61
N GLY A 219 -7.09 -12.56 17.66
CA GLY A 219 -8.11 -13.45 17.08
C GLY A 219 -8.78 -14.35 18.12
N ILE A 220 -7.98 -14.96 19.01
CA ILE A 220 -8.49 -15.76 20.13
C ILE A 220 -9.30 -14.90 21.10
N GLY A 221 -8.80 -13.71 21.46
CA GLY A 221 -9.52 -12.78 22.33
C GLY A 221 -10.89 -12.41 21.77
N LYS A 222 -10.98 -12.17 20.47
CA LYS A 222 -12.25 -11.90 19.78
C LYS A 222 -13.17 -13.13 19.81
N ALA A 223 -12.65 -14.32 19.52
CA ALA A 223 -13.43 -15.56 19.57
C ALA A 223 -13.99 -15.86 20.97
N LEU A 224 -13.21 -15.58 22.01
CA LEU A 224 -13.63 -15.71 23.42
C LEU A 224 -14.75 -14.71 23.76
N ASP A 225 -14.69 -13.48 23.25
CA ASP A 225 -15.75 -12.48 23.47
C ASP A 225 -17.06 -12.83 22.74
N ASP A 226 -16.98 -13.42 21.54
CA ASP A 226 -18.14 -13.93 20.82
C ASP A 226 -18.90 -14.95 21.66
N ILE A 227 -18.19 -15.90 22.29
CA ILE A 227 -18.75 -16.92 23.19
C ILE A 227 -19.01 -16.43 24.63
N LYS A 228 -18.86 -15.12 24.86
CA LYS A 228 -19.12 -14.45 26.15
C LYS A 228 -18.19 -14.84 27.30
N ASP A 229 -17.04 -15.44 27.01
CA ASP A 229 -15.95 -15.65 27.96
C ASP A 229 -15.12 -14.36 28.10
N ARG A 230 -15.74 -13.34 28.71
CA ARG A 230 -15.20 -11.98 28.78
C ARG A 230 -13.89 -11.89 29.55
N GLU A 231 -13.72 -12.74 30.57
CA GLU A 231 -12.52 -12.73 31.41
C GLU A 231 -11.31 -13.23 30.61
N ARG A 232 -11.42 -14.40 29.96
CA ARG A 232 -10.34 -14.91 29.10
C ARG A 232 -10.13 -14.03 27.88
N ALA A 233 -11.19 -13.46 27.31
CA ALA A 233 -11.07 -12.50 26.21
C ALA A 233 -10.20 -11.29 26.61
N PHE A 234 -10.48 -10.69 27.77
CA PHE A 234 -9.74 -9.52 28.25
C PHE A 234 -8.27 -9.84 28.52
N GLU A 235 -7.96 -10.95 29.19
CA GLU A 235 -6.58 -11.35 29.44
C GLU A 235 -5.82 -11.66 28.14
N MET A 236 -6.48 -12.29 27.16
CA MET A 236 -5.87 -12.54 25.86
C MET A 236 -5.60 -11.25 25.07
N MET A 237 -6.52 -10.28 25.10
CA MET A 237 -6.33 -8.95 24.50
C MET A 237 -5.17 -8.20 25.16
N LYS A 238 -5.05 -8.28 26.49
CA LYS A 238 -3.94 -7.69 27.25
C LYS A 238 -2.61 -8.34 26.90
N TYR A 239 -2.59 -9.67 26.79
CA TYR A 239 -1.41 -10.42 26.33
C TYR A 239 -0.97 -9.98 24.93
N ALA A 240 -1.91 -9.90 23.98
CA ALA A 240 -1.65 -9.45 22.62
C ALA A 240 -1.09 -8.01 22.56
N ASN A 241 -1.66 -7.09 23.34
CA ASN A 241 -1.18 -5.71 23.47
C ASN A 241 0.24 -5.65 24.03
N GLY A 242 0.56 -6.48 25.03
CA GLY A 242 1.91 -6.59 25.59
C GLY A 242 2.94 -7.02 24.55
N LEU A 243 2.61 -8.04 23.74
CA LEU A 243 3.48 -8.48 22.64
C LEU A 243 3.69 -7.37 21.59
N MET A 244 2.63 -6.69 21.17
CA MET A 244 2.73 -5.58 20.22
C MET A 244 3.57 -4.42 20.75
N HIS A 245 3.43 -4.11 22.04
CA HIS A 245 4.22 -3.08 22.70
C HIS A 245 5.71 -3.43 22.66
N GLU A 246 6.08 -4.65 23.07
CA GLU A 246 7.48 -5.11 23.03
C GLU A 246 8.07 -5.08 21.62
N ILE A 247 7.31 -5.57 20.64
CA ILE A 247 7.69 -5.56 19.22
C ILE A 247 7.92 -4.11 18.73
N SER A 248 7.04 -3.18 19.12
CA SER A 248 7.17 -1.76 18.78
C SER A 248 8.42 -1.15 19.39
N LEU A 249 8.71 -1.42 20.67
CA LEU A 249 9.92 -0.92 21.34
C LEU A 249 11.20 -1.40 20.65
N ARG A 250 11.25 -2.67 20.25
CA ARG A 250 12.41 -3.22 19.52
C ARG A 250 12.59 -2.57 18.15
N MET A 251 11.50 -2.32 17.41
CA MET A 251 11.57 -1.68 16.10
C MET A 251 12.08 -0.23 16.15
N VAL A 252 11.71 0.52 17.19
CA VAL A 252 12.12 1.93 17.34
C VAL A 252 13.38 2.11 18.20
N GLY A 253 14.04 1.02 18.60
CA GLY A 253 15.29 1.05 19.35
C GLY A 253 15.17 1.44 20.82
N GLY A 254 13.98 1.30 21.43
CA GLY A 254 13.73 1.60 22.83
C GLY A 254 12.39 2.30 23.08
N ASN A 255 12.25 2.91 24.26
CA ASN A 255 11.06 3.72 24.57
C ASN A 255 11.10 5.03 23.76
N PRO A 256 10.14 5.28 22.86
CA PRO A 256 10.16 6.49 22.04
C PRO A 256 9.61 7.72 22.77
N ILE A 257 9.01 7.56 23.96
CA ILE A 257 8.36 8.65 24.71
C ILE A 257 9.31 9.83 24.96
N PRO A 258 10.56 9.64 25.44
CA PRO A 258 11.47 10.77 25.65
C PRO A 258 11.78 11.55 24.38
N ALA A 259 11.96 10.85 23.24
CA ALA A 259 12.23 11.49 21.96
C ALA A 259 11.01 12.27 21.44
N PHE A 260 9.81 11.70 21.57
CA PHE A 260 8.58 12.42 21.26
C PHE A 260 8.39 13.64 22.15
N GLN A 261 8.59 13.49 23.46
CA GLN A 261 8.46 14.59 24.41
C GLN A 261 9.42 15.74 24.07
N MET A 262 10.70 15.44 23.84
CA MET A 262 11.67 16.45 23.40
C MET A 262 11.24 17.15 22.11
N ARG A 263 10.71 16.40 21.12
CA ARG A 263 10.22 16.98 19.86
C ARG A 263 9.00 17.88 20.09
N TYR A 264 8.07 17.50 20.96
CA TYR A 264 6.92 18.33 21.30
C TYR A 264 7.33 19.60 22.05
N GLU A 265 8.30 19.51 22.96
CA GLU A 265 8.86 20.66 23.68
C GLU A 265 9.55 21.64 22.71
N GLN A 266 10.34 21.13 21.76
CA GLN A 266 10.96 21.94 20.71
C GLN A 266 9.91 22.65 19.84
N MET A 267 8.86 21.93 19.43
CA MET A 267 7.78 22.50 18.64
C MET A 267 7.04 23.59 19.43
N ALA A 268 6.73 23.33 20.70
CA ALA A 268 6.09 24.31 21.58
C ALA A 268 6.95 25.57 21.77
N ALA A 269 8.28 25.42 21.85
CA ALA A 269 9.21 26.54 22.00
C ALA A 269 9.17 27.51 20.80
N VAL A 270 9.03 27.00 19.56
CA VAL A 270 8.90 27.85 18.35
C VAL A 270 7.69 28.78 18.44
N PHE A 271 6.58 28.28 18.98
CA PHE A 271 5.33 29.04 19.08
C PHE A 271 5.19 29.82 20.40
N LYS A 272 6.17 29.72 21.31
CA LYS A 272 6.11 30.34 22.64
C LYS A 272 5.90 31.86 22.57
N ASP A 273 6.60 32.51 21.65
CA ASP A 273 6.55 33.96 21.45
C ASP A 273 5.86 34.35 20.13
N ALA A 274 5.24 33.38 19.44
CA ALA A 274 4.58 33.61 18.15
C ALA A 274 3.36 34.53 18.25
N GLY A 275 2.88 34.82 19.47
CA GLY A 275 1.79 35.73 19.73
C GLY A 275 0.53 35.29 18.98
N PHE A 276 -0.16 34.26 19.49
CA PHE A 276 -1.51 33.97 19.04
C PHE A 276 -2.39 35.16 19.41
N GLY A 277 -2.52 36.11 18.48
CA GLY A 277 -3.34 37.29 18.69
C GLY A 277 -4.79 36.88 18.91
N ASN A 278 -5.51 37.62 19.77
CA ASN A 278 -6.97 37.59 19.82
C ASN A 278 -7.59 38.28 18.57
N SER A 279 -6.97 38.14 17.41
CA SER A 279 -7.51 38.67 16.18
C SER A 279 -8.72 37.83 15.80
N MET A 280 -9.89 38.47 15.85
CA MET A 280 -11.09 37.92 15.23
C MET A 280 -10.75 37.55 13.77
N PRO A 281 -11.21 36.39 13.29
CA PRO A 281 -11.01 36.03 11.90
C PRO A 281 -11.57 37.15 11.00
N THR A 282 -10.74 37.71 10.14
CA THR A 282 -11.11 38.85 9.27
C THR A 282 -11.70 38.40 7.94
N MET A 283 -11.80 37.08 7.70
CA MET A 283 -12.25 36.50 6.45
C MET A 283 -13.61 35.81 6.61
N ASP A 284 -14.49 36.02 5.62
CA ASP A 284 -15.81 35.40 5.56
C ASP A 284 -15.76 33.85 5.54
N ASN A 285 -14.66 33.25 5.06
CA ASN A 285 -14.44 31.80 4.98
C ASN A 285 -13.31 31.33 5.90
N SER A 286 -13.47 31.52 7.20
CA SER A 286 -12.43 31.17 8.18
C SER A 286 -12.38 29.65 8.46
N PRO A 287 -11.20 29.01 8.38
CA PRO A 287 -11.08 27.59 8.67
C PRO A 287 -11.24 27.31 10.17
N ILE A 288 -11.95 26.23 10.50
CA ILE A 288 -12.07 25.71 11.86
C ILE A 288 -11.22 24.45 11.95
N PHE A 289 -10.21 24.45 12.82
CA PHE A 289 -9.38 23.28 13.08
C PHE A 289 -9.88 22.52 14.31
N ILE A 290 -10.12 21.23 14.17
CA ILE A 290 -10.43 20.32 15.28
C ILE A 290 -9.17 19.51 15.59
N VAL A 291 -8.55 19.78 16.74
CA VAL A 291 -7.33 19.10 17.17
C VAL A 291 -7.67 18.09 18.27
N GLY A 292 -7.25 16.84 18.08
CA GLY A 292 -7.50 15.77 19.04
C GLY A 292 -6.67 14.53 18.73
N MET A 293 -6.67 13.58 19.66
CA MET A 293 -6.05 12.27 19.42
C MET A 293 -6.95 11.42 18.50
N PRO A 294 -6.39 10.46 17.76
CA PRO A 294 -7.19 9.50 17.02
C PRO A 294 -8.26 8.87 17.92
N ARG A 295 -9.50 8.80 17.42
CA ARG A 295 -10.67 8.25 18.15
C ARG A 295 -11.14 9.06 19.37
N SER A 296 -10.71 10.31 19.55
CA SER A 296 -11.20 11.19 20.63
C SER A 296 -12.54 11.89 20.33
N GLY A 297 -13.23 11.50 19.25
CA GLY A 297 -14.50 12.10 18.85
C GLY A 297 -14.39 13.36 17.96
N SER A 298 -13.24 13.62 17.34
CA SER A 298 -13.05 14.76 16.41
C SER A 298 -14.10 14.76 15.28
N THR A 299 -14.37 13.60 14.65
CA THR A 299 -15.40 13.46 13.62
C THR A 299 -16.82 13.73 14.15
N LEU A 300 -17.09 13.41 15.42
CA LEU A 300 -18.38 13.73 16.03
C LEU A 300 -18.53 15.24 16.21
N ILE A 301 -17.48 15.91 16.70
CA ILE A 301 -17.44 17.37 16.84
C ILE A 301 -17.60 18.05 15.47
N GLU A 302 -16.91 17.56 14.44
CA GLU A 302 -17.04 18.04 13.07
C GLU A 302 -18.49 17.97 12.60
N LYS A 303 -19.15 16.82 12.78
CA LYS A 303 -20.56 16.65 12.40
C LYS A 303 -21.50 17.58 13.16
N ILE A 304 -21.23 17.84 14.44
CA ILE A 304 -22.01 18.80 15.23
C ILE A 304 -21.85 20.22 14.64
N LEU A 305 -20.62 20.65 14.35
CA LEU A 305 -20.37 21.97 13.77
C LEU A 305 -20.98 22.11 12.36
N ALA A 306 -20.83 21.10 11.52
CA ALA A 306 -21.38 21.07 10.16
C ALA A 306 -22.92 21.00 10.10
N SER A 307 -23.61 20.85 11.24
CA SER A 307 -25.07 21.02 11.31
C SER A 307 -25.50 22.49 11.17
N HIS A 308 -24.59 23.44 11.33
CA HIS A 308 -24.84 24.86 11.14
C HIS A 308 -24.75 25.24 9.65
N SER A 309 -25.72 26.03 9.15
CA SER A 309 -25.84 26.37 7.72
C SER A 309 -24.65 27.12 7.11
N GLN A 310 -23.82 27.73 7.95
CA GLN A 310 -22.61 28.46 7.55
C GLN A 310 -21.32 27.66 7.72
N VAL A 311 -21.39 26.39 8.14
CA VAL A 311 -20.21 25.55 8.39
C VAL A 311 -20.26 24.32 7.50
N PHE A 312 -19.15 24.06 6.80
CA PHE A 312 -19.00 22.90 5.94
C PHE A 312 -17.90 21.97 6.49
N ALA A 313 -18.15 20.67 6.51
CA ALA A 313 -17.17 19.67 6.94
C ALA A 313 -16.14 19.41 5.82
N ALA A 314 -14.87 19.68 6.11
CA ALA A 314 -13.77 19.47 5.16
C ALA A 314 -13.11 18.08 5.30
N GLY A 315 -13.41 17.33 6.37
CA GLY A 315 -12.80 16.05 6.65
C GLY A 315 -11.33 16.14 7.04
N GLU A 316 -10.66 14.98 7.07
CA GLU A 316 -9.22 14.86 7.30
C GLU A 316 -8.45 15.18 6.00
N ASP A 317 -8.52 16.44 5.54
CA ASP A 317 -7.84 16.86 4.32
C ASP A 317 -6.33 17.01 4.52
N THR A 318 -5.56 16.26 3.73
CA THR A 318 -4.09 16.32 3.69
C THR A 318 -3.53 17.56 2.99
N ALA A 319 -4.37 18.40 2.39
CA ALA A 319 -3.95 19.63 1.71
C ALA A 319 -3.10 20.52 2.64
N LEU A 320 -3.45 20.60 3.93
CA LEU A 320 -2.67 21.35 4.91
C LEU A 320 -1.25 20.78 5.07
N THR A 321 -1.10 19.46 5.05
CA THR A 321 0.23 18.82 5.06
C THR A 321 1.06 19.25 3.85
N GLY A 322 0.45 19.30 2.66
CA GLY A 322 1.10 19.77 1.44
C GLY A 322 1.54 21.25 1.53
N VAL A 323 0.70 22.11 2.09
CA VAL A 323 1.02 23.52 2.33
C VAL A 323 2.18 23.66 3.33
N ILE A 324 2.14 22.93 4.44
CA ILE A 324 3.20 22.94 5.46
C ILE A 324 4.54 22.49 4.88
N LEU A 325 4.55 21.40 4.09
CA LEU A 325 5.75 20.90 3.42
C LEU A 325 6.37 21.97 2.52
N LYS A 326 5.55 22.59 1.66
CA LYS A 326 6.00 23.65 0.75
C LYS A 326 6.53 24.88 1.50
N MET A 327 5.86 25.31 2.57
CA MET A 327 6.32 26.40 3.42
C MET A 327 7.66 26.06 4.10
N THR A 328 7.84 24.81 4.52
CA THR A 328 9.09 24.35 5.16
C THR A 328 10.24 24.35 4.17
N GLU A 329 10.01 23.95 2.91
CA GLU A 329 11.00 24.05 1.83
C GLU A 329 11.40 25.50 1.56
N GLU A 330 10.42 26.42 1.47
CA GLU A 330 10.64 27.85 1.24
C GLU A 330 11.33 28.57 2.42
N ILE A 331 11.10 28.13 3.66
CA ILE A 331 11.75 28.69 4.86
C ILE A 331 13.15 28.08 5.06
N GLY A 332 13.30 26.78 4.81
CA GLY A 332 14.58 26.07 4.87
C GLY A 332 15.57 26.53 3.80
N SER A 333 15.09 26.92 2.62
CA SER A 333 15.94 27.51 1.59
C SER A 333 16.47 28.90 1.96
N ARG A 334 15.71 29.67 2.78
CA ARG A 334 16.10 31.02 3.23
C ARG A 334 17.10 31.01 4.40
N THR A 335 17.25 29.90 5.11
CA THR A 335 18.21 29.78 6.23
C THR A 335 19.61 29.35 5.77
N ASN A 336 19.76 28.90 4.52
CA ASN A 336 21.06 28.60 3.90
C ASN A 336 21.71 29.79 3.16
N GLU A 337 21.06 30.97 3.17
CA GLU A 337 21.57 32.21 2.56
C GLU A 337 21.99 33.28 3.60
N LEU A 338 22.14 32.91 4.87
CA LEU A 338 22.67 33.74 5.96
C LEU A 338 23.92 33.10 6.56
#